data_AF-A0AAD4SAP4-F1
#
_entry.id   AF-A0AAD4SAP4-F1
#
_cell.length_a   1.000
_cell.length_b   1.000
_cell.length_c   1.000
_cell.angle_alpha   90.00
_cell.angle_beta   90.00
_cell.angle_gamma   90.00
#
_symmetry.space_group_name_H-M   'P 1'
#
loop_
_entity.id
_entity.type
_entity.pdbx_description
1 polymer ?
#
loop_
_entity_poly.entity_id
_entity_poly.type
_entity_poly.pdbx_seq_one_letter_code
_entity_poly.pdbx_strand_id
1 'polypeptide(L)'
;MDCHYPRISKRPSLKDVGFGCFHEIVYDKMKFKVKDDVIALVNRERHGNEMDTSLVKDVVNIFVEIGNGKLDCYVNDFETAFLTDL
;
A
#
# COMPACT_ATOMS: atom_id res chain seq x y z
N MET A 1 -49.04 -13.75 -3.81
CA MET A 1 -48.07 -13.97 -2.72
C MET A 1 -46.74 -13.45 -3.23
N ASP A 2 -46.61 -12.13 -3.32
CA ASP A 2 -45.44 -11.49 -3.90
C ASP A 2 -44.62 -10.86 -2.79
N CYS A 3 -43.65 -11.61 -2.28
CA CYS A 3 -42.65 -11.05 -1.40
C CYS A 3 -41.62 -10.30 -2.26
N HIS A 4 -41.88 -9.03 -2.53
CA HIS A 4 -40.86 -8.10 -3.00
C HIS A 4 -39.91 -7.82 -1.82
N TYR A 5 -38.88 -8.65 -1.66
CA TYR A 5 -37.73 -8.27 -0.83
C TYR A 5 -37.06 -7.05 -1.50
N PRO A 6 -37.03 -5.87 -0.87
CA PRO A 6 -36.34 -4.74 -1.44
C PRO A 6 -34.85 -5.09 -1.50
N ARG A 7 -34.30 -5.04 -2.71
CA ARG A 7 -32.86 -5.12 -3.00
C ARG A 7 -32.15 -4.10 -2.10
N ILE A 8 -31.55 -4.58 -1.01
CA ILE A 8 -30.70 -3.76 -0.16
C ILE A 8 -29.57 -3.24 -1.06
N SER A 9 -29.64 -1.96 -1.40
CA SER A 9 -28.60 -1.27 -2.13
C SER A 9 -27.32 -1.36 -1.31
N LYS A 10 -26.38 -2.22 -1.72
CA LYS A 10 -25.02 -2.32 -1.19
C LYS A 10 -24.27 -1.02 -1.53
N ARG A 11 -24.50 0.03 -0.75
CA ARG A 11 -23.68 1.24 -0.79
C ARG A 11 -22.36 0.92 -0.06
N PRO A 12 -21.22 1.38 -0.57
CA PRO A 12 -19.93 1.21 0.11
C PRO A 12 -20.00 1.88 1.48
N SER A 13 -19.30 1.32 2.47
CA SER A 13 -19.24 1.95 3.79
C SER A 13 -18.45 3.26 3.70
N LEU A 14 -18.65 4.16 4.68
CA LEU A 14 -17.86 5.39 4.76
C LEU A 14 -16.35 5.08 4.82
N LYS A 15 -15.98 3.97 5.47
CA LYS A 15 -14.59 3.49 5.53
C LYS A 15 -14.07 3.13 4.14
N ASP A 16 -14.84 2.40 3.34
CA ASP A 16 -14.43 1.99 1.99
C ASP A 16 -14.28 3.19 1.06
N VAL A 17 -15.19 4.17 1.17
CA VAL A 17 -15.12 5.42 0.38
C VAL A 17 -13.90 6.25 0.78
N GLY A 18 -13.69 6.44 2.09
CA GLY A 18 -12.53 7.20 2.60
C GLY A 18 -11.20 6.55 2.21
N PHE A 19 -11.14 5.22 2.28
CA PHE A 19 -9.98 4.45 1.84
C PHE A 19 -9.72 4.59 0.34
N GLY A 20 -10.76 4.51 -0.50
CA GLY A 20 -10.64 4.76 -1.94
C GLY A 20 -10.10 6.16 -2.25
N CYS A 21 -10.59 7.18 -1.57
CA CYS A 21 -10.08 8.55 -1.71
C CYS A 21 -8.61 8.67 -1.30
N PHE A 22 -8.20 8.00 -0.21
CA PHE A 22 -6.80 7.99 0.22
C PHE A 22 -5.90 7.32 -0.82
N HIS A 23 -6.33 6.18 -1.37
CA HIS A 23 -5.59 5.48 -2.41
C HIS A 23 -5.34 6.40 -3.63
N GLU A 24 -6.40 7.01 -4.16
CA GLU A 24 -6.33 7.80 -5.38
C GLU A 24 -5.55 9.13 -5.18
N ILE A 25 -5.72 9.79 -4.05
CA ILE A 25 -5.18 11.15 -3.85
C ILE A 25 -3.77 11.11 -3.27
N VAL A 26 -3.50 10.18 -2.34
CA VAL A 26 -2.25 10.14 -1.58
C VAL A 26 -1.35 9.02 -2.07
N TYR A 27 -1.84 7.78 -2.06
CA TYR A 27 -0.99 6.62 -2.38
C TYR A 27 -0.47 6.66 -3.80
N ASP A 28 -1.33 6.87 -4.80
CA ASP A 28 -0.90 6.88 -6.20
C ASP A 28 0.14 7.97 -6.52
N LYS A 29 0.14 9.06 -5.75
CA LYS A 29 1.14 10.14 -5.89
C LYS A 29 2.43 9.86 -5.11
N MET A 30 2.32 9.25 -3.93
CA MET A 30 3.46 9.06 -3.03
C MET A 30 4.21 7.75 -3.28
N LYS A 31 3.55 6.71 -3.80
CA LYS A 31 4.10 5.35 -3.90
C LYS A 31 5.47 5.29 -4.57
N PHE A 32 5.68 6.02 -5.67
CA PHE A 32 6.96 6.03 -6.37
C PHE A 32 8.08 6.66 -5.55
N LYS A 33 7.82 7.83 -4.96
CA LYS A 33 8.82 8.54 -4.15
C LYS A 33 9.17 7.74 -2.89
N VAL A 34 8.15 7.24 -2.20
CA VAL A 34 8.32 6.43 -0.99
C VAL A 34 9.12 5.17 -1.31
N LYS A 35 8.80 4.50 -2.42
CA LYS A 35 9.53 3.33 -2.91
C LYS A 35 11.01 3.64 -3.17
N ASP A 36 11.32 4.70 -3.91
CA ASP A 36 12.70 5.08 -4.22
C ASP A 36 13.49 5.44 -2.94
N ASP A 37 12.86 6.17 -2.01
CA ASP A 37 13.45 6.53 -0.72
C ASP A 37 13.73 5.28 0.14
N VAL A 38 12.82 4.32 0.18
CA VAL A 38 12.99 3.06 0.93
C VAL A 38 14.09 2.19 0.32
N ILE A 39 14.15 2.05 -1.01
CA ILE A 39 15.21 1.30 -1.69
C ILE A 39 16.58 1.92 -1.37
N ALA A 40 16.70 3.25 -1.45
CA ALA A 40 17.91 3.96 -1.08
C ALA A 40 18.30 3.74 0.39
N LEU A 41 17.30 3.63 1.28
CA LEU A 41 17.50 3.35 2.70
C LEU A 41 18.08 1.93 2.91
N VAL A 42 17.50 0.93 2.27
CA VAL A 42 17.97 -0.46 2.35
C VAL A 42 19.38 -0.59 1.76
N ASN A 43 19.65 0.08 0.64
CA ASN A 43 20.99 0.07 0.06
C ASN A 43 22.03 0.69 1.01
N ARG A 44 21.70 1.78 1.73
CA ARG A 44 22.61 2.34 2.75
C ARG A 44 22.87 1.37 3.90
N GLU A 45 21.84 0.68 4.37
CA GLU A 45 21.99 -0.36 5.41
C GLU A 45 22.95 -1.47 4.96
N ARG A 46 22.80 -1.96 3.72
CA ARG A 46 23.69 -2.99 3.13
C ARG A 46 25.16 -2.57 3.08
N HIS A 47 25.46 -1.27 2.98
CA HIS A 47 26.82 -0.74 2.98
C HIS A 47 27.38 -0.52 4.41
N GLY A 48 26.68 -0.97 5.44
CA GLY A 48 27.15 -0.96 6.83
C GLY A 48 26.75 0.28 7.64
N ASN A 49 25.81 1.10 7.14
CA ASN A 49 25.21 2.16 7.96
C ASN A 49 24.07 1.56 8.80
N GLU A 50 24.17 1.61 10.13
CA GLU A 50 23.02 1.30 10.99
C GLU A 50 21.89 2.30 10.70
N MET A 51 20.76 1.77 10.26
CA MET A 51 19.55 2.53 9.97
C MET A 51 18.39 2.01 10.80
N ASP A 52 17.41 2.87 11.01
CA ASP A 52 16.17 2.49 11.68
C ASP A 52 15.35 1.57 10.78
N THR A 53 15.54 0.25 10.95
CA THR A 53 14.79 -0.80 10.24
C THR A 53 13.31 -0.79 10.59
N SER A 54 12.90 -0.13 11.68
CA SER A 54 11.48 0.03 12.02
C SER A 54 10.78 0.96 11.04
N LEU A 55 11.45 2.03 10.59
CA LEU A 55 10.92 2.95 9.59
C LEU A 55 10.68 2.26 8.24
N VAL A 56 11.61 1.43 7.77
CA VAL A 56 11.44 0.63 6.55
C VAL A 56 10.22 -0.28 6.71
N LYS A 57 10.10 -0.95 7.85
CA LYS A 57 9.01 -1.89 8.12
C LYS A 57 7.65 -1.23 8.13
N ASP A 58 7.52 -0.07 8.78
CA ASP A 58 6.27 0.69 8.84
C ASP A 58 5.84 1.16 7.45
N VAL A 59 6.79 1.64 6.64
CA VAL A 59 6.52 2.07 5.27
C VAL A 59 6.11 0.89 4.38
N VAL A 60 6.79 -0.25 4.47
CA VAL A 60 6.41 -1.47 3.73
C VAL A 60 5.02 -1.95 4.14
N ASN A 61 4.67 -1.84 5.42
CA ASN A 61 3.35 -2.24 5.92
C ASN A 61 2.21 -1.43 5.26
N ILE A 62 2.45 -0.15 4.91
CA ILE A 62 1.48 0.68 4.19
C ILE A 62 1.11 0.05 2.83
N PHE A 63 2.08 -0.51 2.09
CA PHE A 63 1.80 -1.16 0.79
C PHE A 63 0.92 -2.42 0.94
N VAL A 64 1.04 -3.13 2.06
CA VAL A 64 0.22 -4.30 2.38
C VAL A 64 -1.18 -3.91 2.83
N GLU A 65 -1.30 -2.89 3.68
CA GLU A 65 -2.60 -2.39 4.16
C GLU A 65 -3.43 -1.78 3.03
N ILE A 66 -2.78 -1.13 2.06
CA ILE A 66 -3.45 -0.53 0.90
C ILE A 66 -4.03 -1.57 -0.06
N GLY A 67 -3.45 -2.76 -0.10
CA GLY A 67 -4.06 -3.91 -0.79
C GLY A 67 -5.29 -4.47 -0.09
N ASN A 68 -5.75 -3.87 1.01
CA ASN A 68 -6.84 -4.38 1.87
C ASN A 68 -6.59 -5.84 2.28
N GLY A 69 -5.34 -6.16 2.64
CA GLY A 69 -4.87 -7.50 2.99
C GLY A 69 -4.45 -8.36 1.80
N LYS A 70 -4.59 -7.89 0.56
CA LYS A 70 -3.95 -8.50 -0.61
C LYS A 70 -2.54 -7.96 -0.79
N LEU A 71 -1.66 -8.80 -1.31
CA LEU A 71 -0.27 -8.40 -1.58
C LEU A 71 -0.10 -7.75 -2.96
N ASP A 72 -1.15 -7.58 -3.76
CA ASP A 72 -1.03 -7.06 -5.13
C ASP A 72 -0.32 -5.70 -5.20
N CYS A 73 -0.66 -4.76 -4.30
CA CYS A 73 0.00 -3.45 -4.22
C CYS A 73 1.45 -3.58 -3.75
N TYR A 74 1.73 -4.45 -2.78
CA TYR A 74 3.08 -4.73 -2.32
C TYR A 74 3.95 -5.33 -3.44
N VAL A 75 3.46 -6.34 -4.15
CA VAL A 75 4.20 -7.05 -5.19
C VAL A 75 4.49 -6.11 -6.37
N ASN A 76 3.45 -5.43 -6.88
CA ASN A 76 3.55 -4.63 -8.09
C ASN A 76 4.25 -3.29 -7.87
N ASP A 77 3.96 -2.58 -6.76
CA ASP A 77 4.46 -1.22 -6.55
C ASP A 77 5.77 -1.18 -5.74
N PHE A 78 6.10 -2.22 -4.97
CA PHE A 78 7.32 -2.26 -4.14
C PHE A 78 8.26 -3.42 -4.48
N GLU A 79 7.84 -4.67 -4.32
CA GLU A 79 8.71 -5.86 -4.42
C GLU A 79 9.38 -5.99 -5.79
N THR A 80 8.61 -5.78 -6.87
CA THR A 80 9.15 -5.85 -8.24
C THR A 80 10.28 -4.85 -8.46
N ALA A 81 10.12 -3.63 -7.95
CA ALA A 81 11.14 -2.59 -8.07
C ALA A 81 12.35 -2.87 -7.18
N PHE A 82 12.11 -3.30 -5.94
CA PHE A 82 13.16 -3.67 -5.00
C PHE A 82 14.04 -4.81 -5.53
N LEU A 83 13.43 -5.84 -6.14
CA LEU A 83 14.14 -6.95 -6.77
C LEU A 83 14.86 -6.57 -8.06
N THR A 84 14.41 -5.52 -8.74
CA THR A 84 15.08 -5.02 -9.96
C THR A 84 16.27 -4.11 -9.64
N ASP A 85 16.27 -3.46 -8.47
CA ASP A 85 17.38 -2.63 -7.97
C ASP A 85 18.50 -3.44 -7.30
N LEU A 86 18.23 -4.72 -7.04
CA LEU A 86 19.15 -5.73 -6.51
C LEU A 86 20.16 -6.20 -7.57
#